data_AF-A0A9K3LPE9-F1
#
_entry.id   AF-A0A9K3LPE9-F1
#
_cell.length_a   1.000
_cell.length_b   1.000
_cell.length_c   1.000
_cell.angle_alpha   90.00
_cell.angle_beta   90.00
_cell.angle_gamma   90.00
#
_symmetry.space_group_name_H-M   'P 1'
#
loop_
_entity.id
_entity.type
_entity.pdbx_description
1 polymer ?
#
loop_
_entity_poly.entity_id
_entity_poly.type
_entity_poly.pdbx_seq_one_letter_code
_entity_poly.pdbx_strand_id
1 'polypeptide(L)'
;MDLKDSMNDKSAVGPPSGLAMVSGAKSRPANSKAVEISATAAGHLSDDYTSDLLSQSLPELRYAAPGAFHCFPGVALGSGQTLASTASTGPVENVTPKVTVVDDAQLEAEYNGRILQKTVLAEIFSAKKNTGKKIMLAVTLAFMVLAGVVLGMVLSNDDDTDDDDVIGDDLSLCRLQYNCEQFSGVPVDVNGFELKLAIIKYFENNTASPYGSRIVCWDVSQVTNMSFAFSTIDELEPTSIQDVNHYDNFESFNDALSCWNTSNVVDMRRMFHGAISFNQEIGSWDVSKVKDMSGMFSGANAFNQDIGPWNVSNVTTMMSMFSSSSSFNQDIGSWDVSSVTDMSNMFYEAFAFDEDIGSWNVSSVKDMSGMFQYTDTFNQDIGLWDVSSVRSMWGMFDEAYTFNQNIGYWDVSNVRDMSYMFYGASSFDQDIGSWNVSSVTGMRAMFADVFPIYQEIASSVLSTVSDLNAVLNATSVFNQDIGLWDVSSVTDMSWMFAGADAFNQDIGLWDVSSVTDMSWMFAGADVFNQDLRMWDVSSVTDMNWMFAGAYSFNQDTGSWDVSIVEDMSRMYLGASSLNQNLCAWNKKLNHSEVYVEGMFEDSGCSVPSDPTSYAWCQVCSA
;
A
#
# COMPACT_ATOMS: atom_id res chain seq x y z
N MET A 1 9.04 -0.38 -81.70
CA MET A 1 8.66 -1.80 -81.62
C MET A 1 8.31 -2.10 -80.19
N ASP A 2 7.12 -1.92 -79.67
CA ASP A 2 5.92 -1.10 -79.93
C ASP A 2 5.03 -1.54 -78.75
N LEU A 3 4.31 -0.74 -77.98
CA LEU A 3 4.09 0.69 -77.78
C LEU A 3 3.20 0.68 -76.52
N LYS A 4 3.57 1.44 -75.47
CA LYS A 4 2.78 2.54 -74.84
C LYS A 4 1.32 2.29 -74.42
N ASP A 5 0.73 3.02 -73.48
CA ASP A 5 1.12 3.93 -72.39
C ASP A 5 -0.21 4.35 -71.73
N SER A 6 -0.07 4.89 -70.51
CA SER A 6 -0.91 5.91 -69.85
C SER A 6 -2.18 5.45 -69.13
N MET A 7 -2.38 5.74 -67.83
CA MET A 7 -2.21 6.95 -66.99
C MET A 7 -3.31 8.02 -67.12
N ASN A 8 -3.75 8.45 -65.92
CA ASN A 8 -4.38 9.72 -65.51
C ASN A 8 -5.90 9.87 -65.77
N ASP A 9 -6.70 10.55 -64.95
CA ASP A 9 -6.39 11.60 -63.96
C ASP A 9 -7.51 11.80 -62.91
N LYS A 10 -7.12 12.45 -61.82
CA LYS A 10 -7.82 13.23 -60.76
C LYS A 10 -9.33 13.52 -60.88
N SER A 11 -10.04 13.56 -59.74
CA SER A 11 -10.22 14.79 -58.93
C SER A 11 -11.24 14.63 -57.81
N ALA A 12 -10.95 15.30 -56.69
CA ALA A 12 -11.74 15.41 -55.47
C ALA A 12 -12.98 16.31 -55.61
N VAL A 13 -14.06 16.01 -54.87
CA VAL A 13 -14.93 17.01 -54.18
C VAL A 13 -15.57 16.33 -52.95
N GLY A 14 -15.52 17.02 -51.81
CA GLY A 14 -16.11 16.64 -50.53
C GLY A 14 -17.64 16.78 -50.44
N PRO A 15 -18.21 16.69 -49.21
CA PRO A 15 -19.49 16.03 -48.94
C PRO A 15 -20.66 17.01 -48.77
N PRO A 16 -21.90 16.52 -48.62
CA PRO A 16 -22.91 17.22 -47.86
C PRO A 16 -23.16 16.53 -46.51
N SER A 17 -23.14 17.38 -45.50
CA SER A 17 -23.60 17.24 -44.14
C SER A 17 -25.12 17.08 -44.03
N GLY A 18 -25.56 16.48 -42.91
CA GLY A 18 -26.74 16.98 -42.20
C GLY A 18 -27.85 15.99 -41.84
N LEU A 19 -28.07 15.88 -40.53
CA LEU A 19 -29.35 15.73 -39.79
C LEU A 19 -29.87 14.33 -39.42
N ALA A 20 -29.62 14.02 -38.13
CA ALA A 20 -30.60 13.88 -37.05
C ALA A 20 -31.56 12.67 -37.00
N MET A 21 -31.38 11.90 -35.92
CA MET A 21 -32.34 11.24 -35.01
C MET A 21 -33.73 10.86 -35.55
N VAL A 22 -34.12 9.58 -35.36
CA VAL A 22 -35.29 9.17 -34.56
C VAL A 22 -35.14 7.70 -34.12
N SER A 23 -35.60 7.47 -32.90
CA SER A 23 -35.78 6.24 -32.12
C SER A 23 -36.50 5.06 -32.81
N GLY A 24 -36.27 3.86 -32.29
CA GLY A 24 -37.08 2.69 -32.62
C GLY A 24 -36.63 1.40 -31.93
N ALA A 25 -37.02 1.22 -30.67
CA ALA A 25 -36.96 -0.05 -29.97
C ALA A 25 -37.65 -1.17 -30.77
N LYS A 26 -37.08 -2.40 -30.76
CA LYS A 26 -37.85 -3.63 -30.98
C LYS A 26 -37.22 -4.84 -30.27
N SER A 27 -38.06 -5.38 -29.41
CA SER A 27 -38.07 -6.64 -28.67
C SER A 27 -37.56 -7.90 -29.39
N ARG A 28 -36.94 -8.77 -28.57
CA ARG A 28 -36.87 -10.27 -28.58
C ARG A 28 -37.83 -11.02 -29.54
N PRO A 29 -37.44 -12.24 -29.95
CA PRO A 29 -37.96 -13.42 -29.23
C PRO A 29 -36.93 -14.52 -28.97
N ALA A 30 -37.13 -15.20 -27.85
CA ALA A 30 -36.56 -16.50 -27.53
C ALA A 30 -37.23 -17.63 -28.36
N ASN A 31 -36.50 -18.70 -28.64
CA ASN A 31 -37.02 -20.04 -28.39
C ASN A 31 -35.96 -21.14 -28.42
N SER A 32 -36.15 -22.06 -27.49
CA SER A 32 -35.46 -23.30 -27.22
C SER A 32 -35.85 -24.43 -28.17
N LYS A 33 -34.96 -25.44 -28.27
CA LYS A 33 -35.20 -26.91 -28.29
C LYS A 33 -33.85 -27.58 -28.61
N ALA A 34 -33.18 -28.21 -27.65
CA ALA A 34 -33.40 -29.59 -27.16
C ALA A 34 -33.18 -30.66 -28.23
N VAL A 35 -32.04 -31.37 -28.13
CA VAL A 35 -31.84 -32.75 -28.61
C VAL A 35 -31.13 -33.51 -27.48
N GLU A 36 -31.83 -34.49 -26.93
CA GLU A 36 -31.31 -35.57 -26.09
C GLU A 36 -30.44 -36.52 -26.93
N ILE A 37 -29.44 -37.17 -26.32
CA ILE A 37 -29.24 -38.63 -26.37
C ILE A 37 -28.36 -39.05 -25.17
N SER A 38 -29.02 -39.78 -24.28
CA SER A 38 -28.61 -40.91 -23.43
C SER A 38 -27.31 -40.93 -22.62
N ALA A 39 -27.54 -41.05 -21.31
CA ALA A 39 -26.66 -41.42 -20.22
C ALA A 39 -26.14 -42.88 -20.23
N THR A 40 -25.02 -43.11 -19.53
CA THR A 40 -24.85 -44.18 -18.51
C THR A 40 -23.62 -43.80 -17.65
N ALA A 41 -23.81 -43.23 -16.44
CA ALA A 41 -23.84 -43.88 -15.10
C ALA A 41 -22.45 -44.36 -14.63
N ALA A 42 -21.96 -44.20 -13.39
CA ALA A 42 -22.47 -43.81 -12.06
C ALA A 42 -21.22 -43.44 -11.20
N GLY A 43 -21.27 -42.79 -10.03
CA GLY A 43 -22.34 -42.46 -9.09
C GLY A 43 -21.85 -41.38 -8.08
N HIS A 44 -22.75 -40.56 -7.53
CA HIS A 44 -23.38 -40.73 -6.19
C HIS A 44 -22.38 -40.46 -5.04
N LEU A 45 -22.56 -39.47 -4.16
CA LEU A 45 -23.78 -38.96 -3.51
C LEU A 45 -23.70 -37.48 -3.16
N SER A 46 -24.84 -36.81 -3.31
CA SER A 46 -25.29 -35.57 -2.67
C SER A 46 -25.57 -35.78 -1.18
N ASP A 47 -25.60 -34.69 -0.41
CA ASP A 47 -26.78 -34.36 0.38
C ASP A 47 -26.85 -32.84 0.64
N ASP A 48 -27.98 -32.28 0.24
CA ASP A 48 -28.51 -30.96 0.61
C ASP A 48 -28.93 -30.95 2.08
N TYR A 49 -28.78 -29.79 2.75
CA TYR A 49 -29.74 -29.35 3.76
C TYR A 49 -29.87 -27.82 3.71
N THR A 50 -30.99 -27.35 3.17
CA THR A 50 -31.56 -26.03 3.45
C THR A 50 -32.33 -26.08 4.77
N SER A 51 -32.08 -25.14 5.69
CA SER A 51 -33.12 -24.65 6.61
C SER A 51 -32.76 -23.26 7.15
N ASP A 52 -33.68 -22.33 6.89
CA ASP A 52 -33.85 -21.01 7.51
C ASP A 52 -33.99 -21.04 9.05
N LEU A 53 -33.87 -19.82 9.61
CA LEU A 53 -34.24 -19.31 10.96
C LEU A 53 -33.19 -19.41 12.07
N LEU A 54 -32.48 -18.29 12.31
CA LEU A 54 -32.83 -17.34 13.37
C LEU A 54 -31.90 -16.11 13.35
N SER A 55 -32.50 -14.97 13.02
CA SER A 55 -32.02 -13.64 13.41
C SER A 55 -31.89 -13.55 14.93
N GLN A 56 -30.67 -13.38 15.45
CA GLN A 56 -30.43 -12.73 16.73
C GLN A 56 -29.23 -11.79 16.61
N SER A 57 -29.58 -10.54 16.36
CA SER A 57 -28.85 -9.34 16.75
C SER A 57 -28.42 -9.41 18.21
N LEU A 58 -27.12 -9.23 18.49
CA LEU A 58 -26.57 -8.85 19.79
C LEU A 58 -25.29 -8.02 19.55
N PRO A 59 -24.93 -7.11 20.45
CA PRO A 59 -24.96 -5.68 20.15
C PRO A 59 -23.60 -5.00 20.15
N GLU A 60 -23.57 -3.81 19.54
CA GLU A 60 -22.51 -2.80 19.62
C GLU A 60 -21.99 -2.63 21.05
N LEU A 61 -20.68 -2.86 21.23
CA LEU A 61 -19.94 -2.34 22.37
C LEU A 61 -19.38 -0.96 22.00
N ARG A 62 -20.24 0.05 22.16
CA ARG A 62 -19.82 1.44 22.32
C ARG A 62 -19.14 1.57 23.69
N TYR A 63 -17.84 1.84 23.71
CA TYR A 63 -17.17 2.33 24.91
C TYR A 63 -17.08 3.85 24.85
N ALA A 64 -18.00 4.48 25.58
CA ALA A 64 -17.93 5.89 25.94
C ALA A 64 -16.88 6.11 27.05
N ALA A 65 -16.10 7.19 26.91
CA ALA A 65 -15.17 7.71 27.89
C ALA A 65 -15.86 8.21 29.18
N PRO A 66 -15.11 8.37 30.28
CA PRO A 66 -15.42 9.38 31.29
C PRO A 66 -14.30 10.43 31.40
N GLY A 67 -14.70 11.69 31.14
CA GLY A 67 -13.96 12.89 31.52
C GLY A 67 -14.04 13.20 33.02
N ALA A 68 -13.07 14.04 33.42
CA ALA A 68 -12.68 14.45 34.77
C ALA A 68 -13.71 15.28 35.56
N PHE A 69 -13.48 15.48 36.88
CA PHE A 69 -13.46 16.82 37.52
C PHE A 69 -12.86 16.81 38.97
N HIS A 70 -11.77 17.59 39.11
CA HIS A 70 -11.28 18.50 40.17
C HIS A 70 -11.62 18.44 41.70
N CYS A 71 -10.51 18.54 42.48
CA CYS A 71 -10.16 19.46 43.61
C CYS A 71 -11.00 19.53 44.91
N PHE A 72 -10.54 19.85 46.15
CA PHE A 72 -9.42 20.58 46.82
C PHE A 72 -9.49 20.22 48.36
N PRO A 73 -8.81 20.86 49.37
CA PRO A 73 -7.47 21.48 49.53
C PRO A 73 -6.72 21.07 50.85
N GLY A 74 -5.48 21.55 51.07
CA GLY A 74 -5.05 22.05 52.41
C GLY A 74 -3.70 21.64 53.04
N VAL A 75 -2.68 22.52 52.92
CA VAL A 75 -1.78 23.07 53.97
C VAL A 75 -0.87 22.18 54.87
N ALA A 76 0.46 22.30 54.61
CA ALA A 76 1.64 22.61 55.48
C ALA A 76 2.05 21.82 56.76
N LEU A 77 3.38 21.95 57.02
CA LEU A 77 4.23 21.60 58.19
C LEU A 77 4.76 20.16 58.20
N GLY A 78 6.03 19.81 58.48
CA GLY A 78 7.23 20.51 58.93
C GLY A 78 8.18 19.50 59.62
N SER A 79 9.50 19.66 59.41
CA SER A 79 10.63 19.23 60.29
C SER A 79 10.99 17.76 60.57
N GLY A 80 12.31 17.49 60.61
CA GLY A 80 12.99 16.41 61.37
C GLY A 80 13.72 15.37 60.51
N GLN A 81 15.04 15.42 60.25
CA GLN A 81 16.15 14.87 61.08
C GLN A 81 15.86 13.44 61.63
N THR A 82 16.70 12.39 61.55
CA THR A 82 18.16 12.23 61.38
C THR A 82 18.52 10.72 61.39
N LEU A 83 19.64 10.38 60.72
CA LEU A 83 20.77 9.50 61.15
C LEU A 83 20.74 7.94 61.14
N ALA A 84 21.94 7.45 60.77
CA ALA A 84 22.65 6.19 61.07
C ALA A 84 22.28 4.96 60.21
N SER A 85 23.10 4.49 59.26
CA SER A 85 24.48 3.95 59.31
C SER A 85 24.62 2.62 60.07
N THR A 86 24.89 1.52 59.34
CA THR A 86 25.87 0.49 59.71
C THR A 86 26.38 -0.22 58.46
N ALA A 87 27.71 -0.44 58.45
CA ALA A 87 28.54 -1.00 57.39
C ALA A 87 28.75 -2.52 57.55
N SER A 88 29.33 -3.18 56.52
CA SER A 88 30.24 -4.35 56.60
C SER A 88 30.26 -5.11 55.25
N THR A 89 31.15 -4.79 54.28
CA THR A 89 32.50 -5.37 53.98
C THR A 89 32.56 -6.67 53.16
N GLY A 90 32.84 -6.51 51.85
CA GLY A 90 33.86 -7.22 51.03
C GLY A 90 33.56 -8.61 50.43
N PRO A 91 34.32 -9.09 49.40
CA PRO A 91 35.34 -8.41 48.58
C PRO A 91 35.06 -8.38 47.06
N VAL A 92 35.85 -7.56 46.36
CA VAL A 92 35.89 -7.31 44.91
C VAL A 92 37.03 -8.12 44.27
N GLU A 93 36.78 -8.74 43.12
CA GLU A 93 37.84 -9.15 42.17
C GLU A 93 37.73 -8.33 40.86
N ASN A 94 38.87 -7.80 40.45
CA ASN A 94 39.11 -7.02 39.24
C ASN A 94 39.46 -7.94 38.07
N VAL A 95 38.88 -7.73 36.88
CA VAL A 95 39.54 -8.05 35.60
C VAL A 95 39.25 -6.96 34.57
N THR A 96 40.32 -6.41 34.01
CA THR A 96 40.42 -5.38 32.96
C THR A 96 40.05 -5.91 31.57
N PRO A 97 39.44 -5.10 30.67
CA PRO A 97 39.32 -5.47 29.26
C PRO A 97 40.57 -5.10 28.46
N LYS A 98 41.05 -6.07 27.69
CA LYS A 98 42.15 -5.98 26.72
C LYS A 98 41.65 -5.33 25.43
N VAL A 99 42.37 -4.32 24.97
CA VAL A 99 42.31 -3.80 23.60
C VAL A 99 43.17 -4.70 22.71
N THR A 100 42.62 -5.12 21.57
CA THR A 100 43.38 -5.71 20.46
C THR A 100 42.97 -5.01 19.18
N VAL A 101 43.96 -4.40 18.54
CA VAL A 101 43.95 -3.83 17.18
C VAL A 101 44.02 -5.00 16.19
N VAL A 102 43.21 -4.96 15.14
CA VAL A 102 43.36 -5.81 13.94
C VAL A 102 43.26 -4.93 12.70
N ASP A 103 44.17 -5.23 11.77
CA ASP A 103 44.64 -4.50 10.58
C ASP A 103 43.60 -4.17 9.51
N ASP A 104 43.86 -3.05 8.82
CA ASP A 104 43.29 -2.59 7.56
C ASP A 104 43.65 -3.54 6.41
N ALA A 105 42.78 -4.52 6.13
CA ALA A 105 42.71 -5.20 4.84
C ALA A 105 41.41 -6.02 4.69
N GLN A 106 40.23 -5.43 4.88
CA GLN A 106 38.92 -5.92 4.40
C GLN A 106 37.89 -4.78 4.35
N LEU A 107 38.20 -3.71 3.61
CA LEU A 107 37.42 -2.46 3.56
C LEU A 107 36.88 -2.15 2.15
N GLU A 108 36.48 -3.18 1.40
CA GLU A 108 35.94 -3.00 0.03
C GLU A 108 34.83 -4.00 -0.34
N ALA A 109 33.92 -4.31 0.58
CA ALA A 109 32.70 -5.09 0.29
C ALA A 109 31.50 -4.68 1.18
N GLU A 110 31.41 -3.41 1.55
CA GLU A 110 30.32 -2.89 2.41
C GLU A 110 29.81 -1.54 1.89
N TYR A 111 29.52 -1.46 0.58
CA TYR A 111 28.86 -0.28 0.00
C TYR A 111 27.68 -0.55 -0.94
N ASN A 112 27.28 -1.80 -1.21
CA ASN A 112 26.05 -2.06 -1.95
C ASN A 112 25.31 -3.26 -1.35
N GLY A 113 24.13 -3.01 -0.77
CA GLY A 113 23.20 -4.03 -0.30
C GLY A 113 23.11 -4.14 1.23
N ARG A 114 22.30 -3.27 1.85
CA ARG A 114 21.64 -3.52 3.14
C ARG A 114 20.56 -2.44 3.40
N ILE A 115 19.42 -2.63 2.75
CA ILE A 115 18.12 -2.21 3.28
C ILE A 115 17.49 -3.48 3.84
N LEU A 116 17.35 -3.57 5.16
CA LEU A 116 16.17 -4.11 5.85
C LEU A 116 16.41 -4.08 7.38
N GLN A 117 15.56 -3.29 8.03
CA GLN A 117 15.04 -3.42 9.39
C GLN A 117 15.94 -4.12 10.44
N LYS A 118 16.57 -3.31 11.29
CA LYS A 118 16.86 -3.65 12.69
C LYS A 118 16.06 -2.70 13.58
N THR A 119 15.60 -3.24 14.72
CA THR A 119 14.73 -2.64 15.77
C THR A 119 13.26 -2.93 15.46
N VAL A 120 12.61 -3.97 16.00
CA VAL A 120 12.20 -4.12 17.41
C VAL A 120 12.11 -5.62 17.76
N LEU A 121 13.13 -6.18 18.41
CA LEU A 121 13.04 -7.49 19.06
C LEU A 121 13.97 -7.59 20.28
N ALA A 122 14.21 -6.46 20.93
CA ALA A 122 15.05 -6.37 22.11
C ALA A 122 14.42 -5.42 23.15
N GLU A 123 13.18 -5.69 23.57
CA GLU A 123 12.66 -5.18 24.86
C GLU A 123 11.54 -6.02 25.51
N ILE A 124 11.07 -7.11 24.90
CA ILE A 124 10.02 -7.97 25.50
C ILE A 124 10.57 -9.14 26.34
N PHE A 125 11.90 -9.32 26.43
CA PHE A 125 12.52 -10.40 27.22
C PHE A 125 13.04 -10.00 28.62
N SER A 126 12.46 -8.97 29.25
CA SER A 126 12.79 -8.63 30.64
C SER A 126 11.56 -8.33 31.51
N ALA A 127 10.56 -9.23 31.58
CA ALA A 127 9.68 -9.36 32.75
C ALA A 127 8.71 -10.56 32.66
N LYS A 128 9.19 -11.81 32.60
CA LYS A 128 8.33 -12.95 33.00
C LYS A 128 9.13 -14.14 33.51
N LYS A 129 9.80 -13.90 34.63
CA LYS A 129 10.22 -14.97 35.54
C LYS A 129 9.82 -14.57 36.96
N ASN A 130 8.57 -14.86 37.33
CA ASN A 130 8.20 -15.29 38.68
C ASN A 130 6.73 -15.75 38.75
N THR A 131 6.60 -17.09 38.63
CA THR A 131 5.75 -17.97 39.46
C THR A 131 4.27 -17.64 39.67
N GLY A 132 3.42 -18.53 39.13
CA GLY A 132 2.00 -18.57 39.41
C GLY A 132 1.62 -19.09 40.81
N LYS A 133 0.36 -18.85 41.16
CA LYS A 133 -0.47 -19.70 42.03
C LYS A 133 -1.94 -19.36 41.81
N LYS A 134 -2.72 -20.41 41.58
CA LYS A 134 -4.19 -20.48 41.46
C LYS A 134 -4.89 -20.12 42.80
N ILE A 135 -6.21 -19.89 42.72
CA ILE A 135 -7.32 -20.42 43.58
C ILE A 135 -8.28 -19.36 44.21
N MET A 136 -9.59 -19.60 43.95
CA MET A 136 -10.87 -19.27 44.65
C MET A 136 -11.34 -17.81 44.80
N LEU A 137 -12.51 -17.39 44.29
CA LEU A 137 -13.92 -17.79 44.56
C LEU A 137 -14.44 -17.24 45.90
N ALA A 138 -15.45 -16.34 45.87
CA ALA A 138 -16.72 -16.46 46.61
C ALA A 138 -17.52 -15.14 46.78
N VAL A 139 -18.75 -15.16 46.25
CA VAL A 139 -20.01 -14.82 46.93
C VAL A 139 -20.46 -13.34 46.97
N THR A 140 -21.19 -13.00 45.91
CA THR A 140 -22.56 -12.46 45.83
C THR A 140 -23.33 -12.03 47.11
N LEU A 141 -24.07 -10.92 46.93
CA LEU A 141 -25.40 -10.59 47.46
C LEU A 141 -25.53 -10.27 48.96
N ALA A 142 -26.00 -9.05 49.28
CA ALA A 142 -27.42 -8.87 49.60
C ALA A 142 -27.84 -7.44 49.99
N PHE A 143 -28.88 -6.93 49.27
CA PHE A 143 -30.10 -6.25 49.77
C PHE A 143 -29.97 -4.85 50.43
N MET A 144 -30.87 -3.87 50.28
CA MET A 144 -32.11 -3.65 49.51
C MET A 144 -32.54 -2.19 49.80
N VAL A 145 -33.04 -1.48 48.78
CA VAL A 145 -34.35 -0.79 48.78
C VAL A 145 -34.72 0.04 50.03
N LEU A 146 -34.81 1.37 49.88
CA LEU A 146 -36.09 2.09 50.07
C LEU A 146 -35.98 3.59 49.71
N ALA A 147 -37.05 4.03 49.05
CA ALA A 147 -37.39 5.37 48.61
C ALA A 147 -37.41 6.44 49.71
N GLY A 148 -37.33 7.71 49.29
CA GLY A 148 -37.54 8.90 50.13
C GLY A 148 -36.84 10.13 49.56
N VAL A 149 -37.28 10.70 48.43
CA VAL A 149 -38.23 11.84 48.36
C VAL A 149 -37.64 13.15 48.95
N VAL A 150 -37.82 14.26 48.22
CA VAL A 150 -37.65 15.70 48.60
C VAL A 150 -36.21 16.22 48.33
N LEU A 151 -35.91 17.21 47.49
CA LEU A 151 -36.65 18.37 46.99
C LEU A 151 -36.03 18.83 45.64
N GLY A 152 -36.76 18.66 44.53
CA GLY A 152 -36.54 19.37 43.28
C GLY A 152 -37.71 20.32 43.06
N MET A 153 -37.47 21.61 43.30
CA MET A 153 -38.36 22.75 43.03
C MET A 153 -37.39 23.92 42.91
N VAL A 154 -37.18 24.55 41.76
CA VAL A 154 -38.01 25.63 41.14
C VAL A 154 -37.01 26.34 40.19
N LEU A 155 -37.22 26.68 38.92
CA LEU A 155 -38.37 26.74 38.00
C LEU A 155 -37.83 26.64 36.56
N SER A 156 -38.51 25.88 35.70
CA SER A 156 -38.72 26.27 34.31
C SER A 156 -40.11 26.92 34.25
N ASN A 157 -40.15 28.22 33.99
CA ASN A 157 -41.31 28.81 33.35
C ASN A 157 -41.09 28.63 31.85
N ASP A 158 -42.07 28.02 31.20
CA ASP A 158 -42.30 28.20 29.77
C ASP A 158 -42.46 29.71 29.50
N ASP A 159 -41.74 30.23 28.52
CA ASP A 159 -42.28 31.27 27.65
C ASP A 159 -41.62 31.15 26.27
N ASP A 160 -42.48 31.00 25.27
CA ASP A 160 -42.18 31.16 23.86
C ASP A 160 -41.53 32.54 23.64
N THR A 161 -40.27 32.57 23.22
CA THR A 161 -39.74 33.67 22.41
C THR A 161 -38.82 33.10 21.35
N ASP A 162 -39.11 33.48 20.11
CA ASP A 162 -38.21 33.40 18.95
C ASP A 162 -36.81 33.91 19.33
N ASP A 163 -35.84 33.01 19.44
CA ASP A 163 -34.41 33.32 19.42
C ASP A 163 -33.80 32.57 18.24
N ASP A 164 -33.89 33.20 17.06
CA ASP A 164 -32.80 33.15 16.09
C ASP A 164 -31.56 33.78 16.78
N ASP A 165 -30.39 33.14 16.67
CA ASP A 165 -29.11 33.38 17.38
C ASP A 165 -29.07 32.75 18.79
N VAL A 166 -28.27 31.74 19.11
CA VAL A 166 -26.81 31.67 19.02
C VAL A 166 -26.39 30.19 19.11
N ILE A 167 -25.94 29.58 18.01
CA ILE A 167 -24.96 28.47 18.13
C ILE A 167 -23.68 29.16 18.61
N GLY A 168 -23.49 29.20 19.93
CA GLY A 168 -22.27 29.74 20.51
C GLY A 168 -21.14 28.82 20.11
N ASP A 169 -20.28 29.31 19.20
CA ASP A 169 -19.10 28.66 18.62
C ASP A 169 -18.53 27.55 19.50
N ASP A 170 -18.42 26.33 18.98
CA ASP A 170 -17.74 25.19 19.62
C ASP A 170 -16.33 25.59 20.13
N LEU A 171 -15.66 26.48 19.38
CA LEU A 171 -14.38 27.09 19.75
C LEU A 171 -14.42 27.94 21.03
N SER A 172 -15.54 28.60 21.32
CA SER A 172 -15.72 29.38 22.55
C SER A 172 -15.81 28.48 23.78
N LEU A 173 -16.51 27.35 23.67
CA LEU A 173 -16.57 26.32 24.72
C LEU A 173 -15.22 25.64 24.90
N CYS A 174 -14.53 25.31 23.81
CA CYS A 174 -13.17 24.76 23.84
C CYS A 174 -12.21 25.73 24.57
N ARG A 175 -12.22 27.01 24.21
CA ARG A 175 -11.38 28.04 24.85
C ARG A 175 -11.67 28.19 26.34
N LEU A 176 -12.93 28.06 26.75
CA LEU A 176 -13.29 28.02 28.18
C LEU A 176 -12.76 26.77 28.87
N GLN A 177 -12.90 25.59 28.26
CA GLN A 177 -12.39 24.31 28.80
C GLN A 177 -10.89 24.36 29.06
N TYR A 178 -10.13 24.97 28.14
CA TYR A 178 -8.68 25.10 28.26
C TYR A 178 -8.24 26.37 28.99
N ASN A 179 -9.15 27.19 29.55
CA ASN A 179 -8.81 28.48 30.18
C ASN A 179 -7.95 29.38 29.28
N CYS A 180 -8.28 29.45 28.00
CA CYS A 180 -7.58 30.31 27.05
C CYS A 180 -7.85 31.78 27.39
N GLU A 181 -6.79 32.55 27.62
CA GLU A 181 -6.89 33.99 27.83
C GLU A 181 -7.31 34.69 26.52
N GLN A 182 -8.02 35.83 26.63
CA GLN A 182 -8.31 36.63 25.44
C GLN A 182 -7.01 37.12 24.82
N PHE A 183 -6.71 36.57 23.65
CA PHE A 183 -5.59 37.01 22.84
C PHE A 183 -5.90 38.39 22.26
N SER A 184 -5.03 39.36 22.52
CA SER A 184 -5.16 40.75 22.04
C SER A 184 -4.15 41.09 20.92
N GLY A 185 -3.43 40.08 20.42
CA GLY A 185 -2.51 40.25 19.31
C GLY A 185 -3.24 40.38 17.98
N VAL A 186 -2.57 41.00 17.02
CA VAL A 186 -3.06 41.09 15.64
C VAL A 186 -2.85 39.72 15.00
N PRO A 187 -3.90 39.07 14.47
CA PRO A 187 -3.74 37.84 13.74
C PRO A 187 -2.75 38.01 12.58
N VAL A 188 -1.78 37.10 12.47
CA VAL A 188 -0.73 37.18 11.46
C VAL A 188 -1.09 36.26 10.30
N ASP A 189 -1.23 36.82 9.10
CA ASP A 189 -1.26 36.03 7.86
C ASP A 189 0.15 35.48 7.65
N VAL A 190 0.28 34.16 7.67
CA VAL A 190 1.56 33.49 7.59
C VAL A 190 1.59 32.45 6.48
N ASN A 191 2.73 32.42 5.80
CA ASN A 191 3.16 31.25 5.05
C ASN A 191 3.49 30.10 6.04
N GLY A 192 3.48 28.84 5.58
CA GLY A 192 3.68 27.68 6.47
C GLY A 192 5.01 27.70 7.25
N PHE A 193 6.03 28.32 6.67
CA PHE A 193 7.34 28.50 7.31
C PHE A 193 7.28 29.35 8.57
N GLU A 194 6.55 30.47 8.54
CA GLU A 194 6.39 31.35 9.71
C GLU A 194 5.60 30.66 10.84
N LEU A 195 4.60 29.84 10.51
CA LEU A 195 3.91 29.01 11.51
C LEU A 195 4.87 27.97 12.13
N LYS A 196 5.61 27.21 11.30
CA LYS A 196 6.59 26.23 11.77
C LYS A 196 7.64 26.88 12.68
N LEU A 197 8.17 28.03 12.29
CA LEU A 197 9.11 28.79 13.12
C LEU A 197 8.52 29.23 14.46
N ALA A 198 7.25 29.64 14.48
CA ALA A 198 6.59 29.99 15.73
C ALA A 198 6.42 28.77 16.64
N ILE A 199 6.10 27.60 16.07
CA ILE A 199 6.01 26.32 16.79
C ILE A 199 7.36 25.92 17.36
N ILE A 200 8.43 25.95 16.57
CA ILE A 200 9.79 25.66 17.02
C ILE A 200 10.17 26.57 18.21
N LYS A 201 10.01 27.89 18.06
CA LYS A 201 10.33 28.85 19.13
C LYS A 201 9.50 28.67 20.41
N TYR A 202 8.27 28.18 20.27
CA TYR A 202 7.40 27.87 21.40
C TYR A 202 7.97 26.70 22.21
N PHE A 203 8.38 25.61 21.54
CA PHE A 203 8.94 24.43 22.20
C PHE A 203 10.37 24.62 22.69
N GLU A 204 11.22 25.37 21.98
CA GLU A 204 12.61 25.62 22.39
C GLU A 204 12.71 26.48 23.67
N ASN A 205 11.95 27.58 23.71
CA ASN A 205 12.25 28.69 24.64
C ASN A 205 11.05 29.11 25.51
N ASN A 206 9.90 28.43 25.40
CA ASN A 206 8.65 28.80 26.08
C ASN A 206 8.33 30.30 25.92
N THR A 207 8.61 30.83 24.73
CA THR A 207 8.43 32.25 24.41
C THR A 207 6.97 32.54 24.07
N ALA A 208 6.55 33.80 24.27
CA ALA A 208 5.22 34.25 23.86
C ALA A 208 5.07 34.09 22.34
N SER A 209 4.23 33.17 21.92
CA SER A 209 3.88 32.99 20.51
C SER A 209 2.96 34.13 20.05
N PRO A 210 3.07 34.58 18.79
CA PRO A 210 2.15 35.57 18.22
C PRO A 210 0.72 35.04 18.03
N TYR A 211 0.47 33.77 18.36
CA TYR A 211 -0.86 33.17 18.30
C TYR A 211 -1.46 32.96 19.69
N GLY A 212 -0.67 32.92 20.76
CA GLY A 212 -1.16 32.69 22.12
C GLY A 212 -0.12 32.10 23.07
N SER A 213 -0.50 31.93 24.33
CA SER A 213 0.40 31.46 25.39
C SER A 213 0.51 29.94 25.50
N ARG A 214 -0.49 29.19 25.03
CA ARG A 214 -0.54 27.73 25.03
C ARG A 214 -0.91 27.24 23.64
N ILE A 215 -0.24 26.20 23.13
CA ILE A 215 -0.44 25.71 21.76
C ILE A 215 -1.92 25.44 21.42
N VAL A 216 -2.65 24.79 22.33
CA VAL A 216 -4.11 24.53 22.18
C VAL A 216 -4.94 25.81 22.04
N CYS A 217 -4.48 26.93 22.63
CA CYS A 217 -5.17 28.22 22.66
C CYS A 217 -4.73 29.16 21.53
N TRP A 218 -3.89 28.72 20.60
CA TRP A 218 -3.40 29.57 19.53
C TRP A 218 -4.53 30.03 18.59
N ASP A 219 -4.60 31.34 18.35
CA ASP A 219 -5.49 31.90 17.35
C ASP A 219 -4.88 31.80 15.96
N VAL A 220 -5.15 30.66 15.30
CA VAL A 220 -4.73 30.38 13.93
C VAL A 220 -5.79 30.78 12.89
N SER A 221 -6.80 31.58 13.26
CA SER A 221 -7.95 31.88 12.40
C SER A 221 -7.61 32.63 11.10
N GLN A 222 -6.44 33.27 11.02
CA GLN A 222 -5.96 33.91 9.78
C GLN A 222 -4.87 33.12 9.07
N VAL A 223 -4.47 31.96 9.58
CA VAL A 223 -3.49 31.11 8.93
C VAL A 223 -4.13 30.50 7.67
N THR A 224 -3.47 30.70 6.54
CA THR A 224 -3.90 30.12 5.26
C THR A 224 -3.04 28.91 4.87
N ASN A 225 -1.82 28.80 5.40
CA ASN A 225 -0.89 27.72 5.10
C ASN A 225 -0.36 27.09 6.39
N MET A 226 -0.67 25.82 6.61
CA MET A 226 -0.19 25.01 7.74
C MET A 226 0.81 23.94 7.32
N SER A 227 1.36 24.06 6.12
CA SER A 227 2.32 23.08 5.61
C SER A 227 3.52 22.94 6.56
N PHE A 228 3.91 21.70 6.80
CA PHE A 228 5.05 21.32 7.65
C PHE A 228 5.02 21.76 9.12
N ALA A 229 3.90 22.29 9.64
CA ALA A 229 3.82 22.94 10.95
C ALA A 229 4.44 22.11 12.10
N PHE A 230 4.16 20.81 12.14
CA PHE A 230 4.67 19.83 13.11
C PHE A 230 5.46 18.71 12.43
N SER A 231 6.06 19.00 11.27
CA SER A 231 6.82 18.01 10.51
C SER A 231 8.24 17.83 11.02
N THR A 232 8.72 16.59 11.05
CA THR A 232 10.09 16.23 11.40
C THR A 232 11.12 16.51 10.31
N ILE A 233 10.68 16.81 9.07
CA ILE A 233 11.59 17.17 7.98
C ILE A 233 11.79 18.67 7.88
N ASP A 234 13.02 19.09 7.61
CA ASP A 234 13.37 20.48 7.34
C ASP A 234 13.16 20.80 5.86
N GLU A 235 12.23 21.70 5.52
CA GLU A 235 12.14 22.29 4.17
C GLU A 235 13.22 23.37 3.95
N LEU A 236 14.15 23.57 4.90
CA LEU A 236 15.16 24.62 4.83
C LEU A 236 16.27 24.26 3.85
N GLU A 237 16.13 24.69 2.58
CA GLU A 237 17.28 25.16 1.81
C GLU A 237 18.05 26.15 2.71
N PRO A 238 19.30 25.85 3.12
CA PRO A 238 19.96 26.55 4.21
C PRO A 238 20.51 27.89 3.72
N THR A 239 19.66 28.89 3.50
CA THR A 239 20.14 30.26 3.33
C THR A 239 20.10 30.99 4.67
N SER A 240 21.18 30.78 5.43
CA SER A 240 21.72 31.67 6.47
C SER A 240 21.11 31.69 7.88
N ILE A 241 20.65 30.55 8.40
CA ILE A 241 20.57 30.35 9.86
C ILE A 241 21.67 29.37 10.26
N GLN A 242 22.82 29.90 10.70
CA GLN A 242 24.00 29.12 11.08
C GLN A 242 23.97 28.58 12.53
N ASP A 243 22.82 28.55 13.19
CA ASP A 243 22.69 28.09 14.57
C ASP A 243 21.38 27.33 14.83
N VAL A 244 21.10 26.28 14.05
CA VAL A 244 20.07 25.27 14.44
C VAL A 244 20.75 23.91 14.56
N ASN A 245 21.68 23.81 15.53
CA ASN A 245 22.11 22.52 16.06
C ASN A 245 21.21 22.13 17.23
N HIS A 246 19.92 21.88 17.00
CA HIS A 246 19.09 21.15 17.96
C HIS A 246 17.90 20.49 17.27
N TYR A 247 17.91 19.17 17.28
CA TYR A 247 16.87 18.27 16.79
C TYR A 247 15.65 18.34 17.70
N ASP A 248 14.71 19.25 17.44
CA ASP A 248 13.39 19.20 18.08
C ASP A 248 12.49 18.31 17.24
N ASN A 249 12.63 17.02 17.53
CA ASN A 249 11.96 15.95 16.83
C ASN A 249 10.46 15.92 17.18
N PHE A 250 9.63 16.47 16.29
CA PHE A 250 8.16 16.37 16.39
C PHE A 250 7.63 14.93 16.37
N GLU A 251 8.49 13.90 16.27
CA GLU A 251 8.13 12.48 16.49
C GLU A 251 7.29 12.25 17.75
N SER A 252 7.59 12.97 18.83
CA SER A 252 6.89 12.82 20.12
C SER A 252 5.72 13.78 20.32
N PHE A 253 5.47 14.67 19.36
CA PHE A 253 4.43 15.69 19.47
C PHE A 253 3.04 15.06 19.56
N ASN A 254 2.28 15.42 20.61
CA ASN A 254 0.94 14.92 20.85
C ASN A 254 0.10 15.88 21.72
N ASP A 255 0.36 17.19 21.65
CA ASP A 255 -0.40 18.19 22.41
C ASP A 255 -1.72 18.53 21.72
N ALA A 256 -2.76 18.79 22.51
CA ALA A 256 -4.10 19.09 21.99
C ALA A 256 -4.13 20.33 21.09
N LEU A 257 -4.86 20.23 19.97
CA LEU A 257 -5.05 21.29 18.97
C LEU A 257 -6.55 21.58 18.69
N SER A 258 -7.45 21.06 19.52
CA SER A 258 -8.89 21.07 19.28
C SER A 258 -9.53 22.47 19.22
N CYS A 259 -8.89 23.51 19.80
CA CYS A 259 -9.41 24.88 19.73
C CYS A 259 -8.85 25.72 18.56
N TRP A 260 -8.16 25.08 17.61
CA TRP A 260 -7.67 25.75 16.40
C TRP A 260 -8.82 26.04 15.43
N ASN A 261 -8.88 27.27 14.91
CA ASN A 261 -9.81 27.61 13.83
C ASN A 261 -9.09 27.47 12.48
N THR A 262 -9.32 26.37 11.78
CA THR A 262 -8.69 26.05 10.50
C THR A 262 -9.48 26.53 9.27
N SER A 263 -10.60 27.22 9.45
CA SER A 263 -11.55 27.57 8.37
C SER A 263 -10.99 28.41 7.22
N ASN A 264 -9.79 28.99 7.37
CA ASN A 264 -9.10 29.75 6.33
C ASN A 264 -7.89 29.02 5.72
N VAL A 265 -7.56 27.83 6.20
CA VAL A 265 -6.42 27.04 5.73
C VAL A 265 -6.74 26.47 4.34
N VAL A 266 -5.79 26.63 3.42
CA VAL A 266 -5.87 26.12 2.04
C VAL A 266 -4.80 25.05 1.74
N ASP A 267 -3.76 24.95 2.57
CA ASP A 267 -2.63 24.03 2.41
C ASP A 267 -2.27 23.40 3.76
N MET A 268 -2.37 22.07 3.85
CA MET A 268 -2.00 21.27 5.03
C MET A 268 -0.94 20.21 4.70
N ARG A 269 -0.23 20.35 3.56
CA ARG A 269 0.74 19.34 3.13
C ARG A 269 1.79 19.09 4.22
N ARG A 270 2.01 17.82 4.53
CA ARG A 270 3.00 17.33 5.50
C ARG A 270 2.90 17.95 6.90
N MET A 271 1.73 18.46 7.31
CA MET A 271 1.57 19.14 8.60
C MET A 271 2.06 18.31 9.80
N PHE A 272 1.79 17.00 9.82
CA PHE A 272 2.20 16.04 10.85
C PHE A 272 3.14 14.95 10.31
N HIS A 273 3.85 15.22 9.21
CA HIS A 273 4.74 14.22 8.63
C HIS A 273 5.86 13.84 9.62
N GLY A 274 5.96 12.54 9.92
CA GLY A 274 6.89 11.95 10.87
C GLY A 274 6.54 12.17 12.34
N ALA A 275 5.36 12.74 12.66
CA ALA A 275 4.91 12.92 14.04
C ALA A 275 4.39 11.59 14.62
N ILE A 276 5.30 10.63 14.83
CA ILE A 276 5.04 9.23 15.21
C ILE A 276 3.99 9.07 16.31
N SER A 277 4.02 9.93 17.33
CA SER A 277 3.15 9.85 18.53
C SER A 277 1.84 10.63 18.42
N PHE A 278 1.63 11.40 17.35
CA PHE A 278 0.48 12.29 17.22
C PHE A 278 -0.82 11.50 17.06
N ASN A 279 -1.78 11.73 17.95
CA ASN A 279 -3.09 11.08 17.93
C ASN A 279 -4.15 11.93 18.66
N GLN A 280 -4.13 13.25 18.47
CA GLN A 280 -5.07 14.18 19.13
C GLN A 280 -6.33 14.41 18.30
N GLU A 281 -7.46 14.62 18.99
CA GLU A 281 -8.76 14.90 18.38
C GLU A 281 -8.72 16.18 17.53
N ILE A 282 -8.89 16.01 16.23
CA ILE A 282 -8.92 17.09 15.21
C ILE A 282 -10.15 16.98 14.28
N GLY A 283 -11.11 16.11 14.60
CA GLY A 283 -12.33 15.91 13.79
C GLY A 283 -13.21 17.17 13.68
N SER A 284 -13.07 18.12 14.60
CA SER A 284 -13.80 19.40 14.59
C SER A 284 -13.19 20.46 13.66
N TRP A 285 -12.05 20.19 13.04
CA TRP A 285 -11.41 21.14 12.13
C TRP A 285 -12.25 21.37 10.87
N ASP A 286 -12.39 22.64 10.48
CA ASP A 286 -12.92 23.00 9.17
C ASP A 286 -11.80 22.93 8.14
N VAL A 287 -11.82 21.89 7.31
CA VAL A 287 -10.88 21.67 6.20
C VAL A 287 -11.49 21.98 4.83
N SER A 288 -12.68 22.60 4.79
CA SER A 288 -13.47 22.77 3.56
C SER A 288 -12.80 23.63 2.48
N LYS A 289 -11.78 24.42 2.83
CA LYS A 289 -10.98 25.23 1.88
C LYS A 289 -9.65 24.60 1.49
N VAL A 290 -9.26 23.50 2.12
CA VAL A 290 -7.96 22.84 1.89
C VAL A 290 -7.95 22.23 0.49
N LYS A 291 -6.85 22.45 -0.24
CA LYS A 291 -6.64 21.92 -1.59
C LYS A 291 -5.57 20.84 -1.66
N ASP A 292 -4.61 20.89 -0.74
CA ASP A 292 -3.45 20.00 -0.69
C ASP A 292 -3.33 19.40 0.73
N MET A 293 -3.48 18.08 0.81
CA MET A 293 -3.29 17.27 2.03
C MET A 293 -2.13 16.30 1.89
N SER A 294 -1.24 16.51 0.91
CA SER A 294 -0.19 15.57 0.56
C SER A 294 0.71 15.30 1.77
N GLY A 295 0.84 14.03 2.17
CA GLY A 295 1.66 13.60 3.28
C GLY A 295 1.24 14.12 4.66
N MET A 296 0.02 14.65 4.84
CA MET A 296 -0.40 15.32 6.08
C MET A 296 -0.13 14.47 7.34
N PHE A 297 -0.37 13.16 7.29
CA PHE A 297 -0.13 12.20 8.38
C PHE A 297 0.95 11.16 8.07
N SER A 298 1.73 11.36 6.99
CA SER A 298 2.73 10.36 6.59
C SER A 298 3.75 10.12 7.71
N GLY A 299 3.90 8.87 8.16
CA GLY A 299 4.76 8.47 9.29
C GLY A 299 4.22 8.83 10.68
N ALA A 300 2.97 9.30 10.79
CA ALA A 300 2.28 9.48 12.06
C ALA A 300 1.70 8.15 12.56
N ASN A 301 2.58 7.22 12.97
CA ASN A 301 2.24 5.81 13.23
C ASN A 301 1.08 5.62 14.22
N ALA A 302 0.96 6.48 15.24
CA ALA A 302 -0.08 6.38 16.27
C ALA A 302 -1.42 7.01 15.87
N PHE A 303 -1.48 7.74 14.75
CA PHE A 303 -2.67 8.50 14.36
C PHE A 303 -3.82 7.57 13.97
N ASN A 304 -4.95 7.68 14.68
CA ASN A 304 -6.17 6.90 14.44
C ASN A 304 -7.40 7.65 14.97
N GLN A 305 -7.47 8.97 14.78
CA GLN A 305 -8.59 9.80 15.26
C GLN A 305 -9.67 9.94 14.20
N ASP A 306 -10.93 10.02 14.65
CA ASP A 306 -12.08 10.21 13.78
C ASP A 306 -11.99 11.55 13.02
N ILE A 307 -11.81 11.42 11.71
CA ILE A 307 -11.78 12.50 10.72
C ILE A 307 -12.84 12.28 9.62
N GLY A 308 -13.76 11.33 9.82
CA GLY A 308 -14.88 11.10 8.91
C GLY A 308 -15.73 12.35 8.66
N PRO A 309 -15.98 13.23 9.66
CA PRO A 309 -16.74 14.46 9.47
C PRO A 309 -16.11 15.53 8.57
N TRP A 310 -14.85 15.38 8.16
CA TRP A 310 -14.16 16.37 7.35
C TRP A 310 -14.77 16.55 5.95
N ASN A 311 -14.94 17.80 5.54
CA ASN A 311 -15.34 18.13 4.16
C ASN A 311 -14.10 18.27 3.27
N VAL A 312 -13.77 17.21 2.53
CA VAL A 312 -12.60 17.14 1.63
C VAL A 312 -12.91 17.44 0.15
N SER A 313 -14.12 17.91 -0.18
CA SER A 313 -14.59 18.10 -1.57
C SER A 313 -13.75 19.05 -2.43
N ASN A 314 -12.96 19.94 -1.81
CA ASN A 314 -12.06 20.88 -2.48
C ASN A 314 -10.61 20.37 -2.57
N VAL A 315 -10.29 19.22 -1.98
CA VAL A 315 -8.95 18.63 -2.02
C VAL A 315 -8.67 18.10 -3.42
N THR A 316 -7.48 18.41 -3.94
CA THR A 316 -7.05 18.05 -5.30
C THR A 316 -5.92 17.02 -5.32
N THR A 317 -5.21 16.85 -4.20
CA THR A 317 -4.15 15.86 -4.01
C THR A 317 -4.19 15.31 -2.58
N MET A 318 -4.11 13.98 -2.48
CA MET A 318 -3.99 13.22 -1.22
C MET A 318 -2.74 12.33 -1.25
N MET A 319 -1.76 12.65 -2.11
CA MET A 319 -0.52 11.91 -2.25
C MET A 319 0.11 11.63 -0.88
N SER A 320 0.36 10.35 -0.58
CA SER A 320 0.99 9.90 0.67
C SER A 320 0.28 10.31 1.96
N MET A 321 -0.99 10.73 1.95
CA MET A 321 -1.64 11.34 3.13
C MET A 321 -1.52 10.49 4.41
N PHE A 322 -1.68 9.17 4.31
CA PHE A 322 -1.56 8.19 5.41
C PHE A 322 -0.41 7.19 5.22
N SER A 323 0.59 7.55 4.40
CA SER A 323 1.75 6.69 4.14
C SER A 323 2.51 6.38 5.44
N SER A 324 2.70 5.11 5.75
CA SER A 324 3.27 4.57 6.99
C SER A 324 2.51 5.00 8.26
N SER A 325 1.25 5.42 8.18
CA SER A 325 0.37 5.66 9.35
C SER A 325 -0.18 4.32 9.87
N SER A 326 0.70 3.50 10.45
CA SER A 326 0.43 2.08 10.71
C SER A 326 -0.82 1.75 11.55
N SER A 327 -1.30 2.67 12.40
CA SER A 327 -2.50 2.45 13.22
C SER A 327 -3.80 2.99 12.61
N PHE A 328 -3.73 3.71 11.49
CA PHE A 328 -4.89 4.41 10.93
C PHE A 328 -5.91 3.43 10.33
N ASN A 329 -7.13 3.43 10.86
CA ASN A 329 -8.25 2.63 10.39
C ASN A 329 -9.58 3.27 10.84
N GLN A 330 -9.83 4.51 10.41
CA GLN A 330 -11.07 5.24 10.71
C GLN A 330 -11.95 5.38 9.46
N ASP A 331 -13.27 5.39 9.66
CA ASP A 331 -14.25 5.52 8.59
C ASP A 331 -14.09 6.86 7.85
N ILE A 332 -13.64 6.75 6.60
CA ILE A 332 -13.51 7.84 5.62
C ILE A 332 -14.34 7.55 4.36
N GLY A 333 -15.23 6.55 4.41
CA GLY A 333 -16.03 6.13 3.26
C GLY A 333 -16.97 7.23 2.75
N SER A 334 -17.34 8.16 3.62
CA SER A 334 -18.23 9.30 3.30
C SER A 334 -17.54 10.50 2.64
N TRP A 335 -16.22 10.48 2.47
CA TRP A 335 -15.47 11.57 1.86
C TRP A 335 -15.81 11.77 0.38
N ASP A 336 -16.03 13.02 -0.03
CA ASP A 336 -16.13 13.41 -1.44
C ASP A 336 -14.73 13.64 -2.02
N VAL A 337 -14.17 12.60 -2.65
CA VAL A 337 -12.85 12.63 -3.30
C VAL A 337 -12.91 12.96 -4.80
N SER A 338 -14.07 13.40 -5.32
CA SER A 338 -14.28 13.58 -6.78
C SER A 338 -13.38 14.63 -7.45
N SER A 339 -12.80 15.54 -6.67
CA SER A 339 -11.85 16.57 -7.12
C SER A 339 -10.39 16.10 -7.08
N VAL A 340 -10.09 14.96 -6.45
CA VAL A 340 -8.73 14.45 -6.27
C VAL A 340 -8.19 13.90 -7.58
N THR A 341 -6.95 14.28 -7.91
CA THR A 341 -6.27 13.85 -9.14
C THR A 341 -5.05 12.95 -8.89
N ASP A 342 -4.54 12.93 -7.66
CA ASP A 342 -3.37 12.16 -7.23
C ASP A 342 -3.65 11.52 -5.86
N MET A 343 -3.63 10.19 -5.84
CA MET A 343 -3.76 9.33 -4.64
C MET A 343 -2.54 8.42 -4.48
N SER A 344 -1.44 8.73 -5.16
CA SER A 344 -0.24 7.89 -5.11
C SER A 344 0.25 7.76 -3.66
N ASN A 345 0.58 6.53 -3.27
CA ASN A 345 1.05 6.15 -1.93
C ASN A 345 0.10 6.52 -0.77
N MET A 346 -1.17 6.83 -1.01
CA MET A 346 -2.08 7.36 0.02
C MET A 346 -2.12 6.48 1.28
N PHE A 347 -2.12 5.15 1.12
CA PHE A 347 -2.11 4.14 2.19
C PHE A 347 -0.87 3.22 2.14
N TYR A 348 0.22 3.64 1.48
CA TYR A 348 1.49 2.90 1.48
C TYR A 348 1.90 2.54 2.92
N GLU A 349 2.14 1.27 3.26
CA GLU A 349 2.46 0.79 4.62
C GLU A 349 1.45 1.16 5.72
N ALA A 350 0.18 1.44 5.38
CA ALA A 350 -0.89 1.62 6.36
C ALA A 350 -1.41 0.24 6.83
N PHE A 351 -0.59 -0.50 7.59
CA PHE A 351 -0.79 -1.92 7.90
C PHE A 351 -2.16 -2.30 8.49
N ALA A 352 -2.83 -1.39 9.21
CA ALA A 352 -4.12 -1.64 9.86
C ALA A 352 -5.35 -1.23 9.03
N PHE A 353 -5.16 -0.58 7.87
CA PHE A 353 -6.25 0.01 7.10
C PHE A 353 -7.07 -1.05 6.36
N ASP A 354 -8.39 -1.08 6.59
CA ASP A 354 -9.37 -1.98 5.97
C ASP A 354 -10.79 -1.36 5.95
N GLU A 355 -10.91 -0.04 5.90
CA GLU A 355 -12.20 0.66 5.92
C GLU A 355 -12.86 0.74 4.53
N ASP A 356 -14.20 0.68 4.50
CA ASP A 356 -14.98 0.67 3.25
C ASP A 356 -14.89 2.03 2.52
N ILE A 357 -14.18 2.02 1.39
CA ILE A 357 -14.01 3.15 0.48
C ILE A 357 -14.60 2.84 -0.92
N GLY A 358 -15.43 1.80 -1.04
CA GLY A 358 -16.01 1.38 -2.31
C GLY A 358 -16.93 2.43 -2.95
N SER A 359 -17.45 3.37 -2.14
CA SER A 359 -18.34 4.44 -2.61
C SER A 359 -17.63 5.69 -3.15
N TRP A 360 -16.30 5.76 -3.06
CA TRP A 360 -15.52 6.89 -3.54
C TRP A 360 -15.65 7.10 -5.06
N ASN A 361 -15.79 8.36 -5.46
CA ASN A 361 -15.73 8.76 -6.86
C ASN A 361 -14.28 9.08 -7.26
N VAL A 362 -13.57 8.09 -7.82
CA VAL A 362 -12.17 8.22 -8.24
C VAL A 362 -11.99 8.57 -9.74
N SER A 363 -13.06 8.95 -10.45
CA SER A 363 -13.05 9.19 -11.91
C SER A 363 -12.09 10.30 -12.38
N SER A 364 -11.66 11.18 -11.48
CA SER A 364 -10.70 12.27 -11.75
C SER A 364 -9.24 11.87 -11.48
N VAL A 365 -8.99 10.73 -10.82
CA VAL A 365 -7.67 10.30 -10.38
C VAL A 365 -6.84 9.85 -11.59
N LYS A 366 -5.58 10.31 -11.62
CA LYS A 366 -4.62 10.00 -12.69
C LYS A 366 -3.50 9.09 -12.21
N ASP A 367 -3.16 9.15 -10.92
CA ASP A 367 -2.07 8.39 -10.33
C ASP A 367 -2.56 7.66 -9.06
N MET A 368 -2.46 6.33 -9.08
CA MET A 368 -2.74 5.43 -7.96
C MET A 368 -1.51 4.59 -7.60
N SER A 369 -0.32 5.02 -8.03
CA SER A 369 0.92 4.28 -7.79
C SER A 369 1.14 4.04 -6.30
N GLY A 370 1.39 2.81 -5.88
CA GLY A 370 1.65 2.44 -4.49
C GLY A 370 0.51 2.70 -3.50
N MET A 371 -0.72 2.95 -3.98
CA MET A 371 -1.83 3.39 -3.11
C MET A 371 -2.07 2.44 -1.92
N PHE A 372 -2.01 1.12 -2.16
CA PHE A 372 -2.18 0.05 -1.16
C PHE A 372 -0.94 -0.85 -1.05
N GLN A 373 0.23 -0.34 -1.41
CA GLN A 373 1.47 -1.09 -1.28
C GLN A 373 1.77 -1.35 0.21
N TYR A 374 2.14 -2.59 0.55
CA TYR A 374 2.37 -3.05 1.93
C TYR A 374 1.18 -2.84 2.88
N THR A 375 -0.06 -2.87 2.39
CA THR A 375 -1.25 -2.91 3.28
C THR A 375 -1.61 -4.35 3.62
N ASP A 376 -1.21 -4.79 4.82
CA ASP A 376 -1.39 -6.19 5.27
C ASP A 376 -2.86 -6.63 5.39
N THR A 377 -3.79 -5.70 5.66
CA THR A 377 -5.19 -6.03 5.97
C THR A 377 -6.17 -5.69 4.86
N PHE A 378 -5.88 -4.69 4.02
CA PHE A 378 -6.86 -4.10 3.11
C PHE A 378 -7.47 -5.12 2.13
N ASN A 379 -8.79 -5.31 2.22
CA ASN A 379 -9.51 -6.22 1.33
C ASN A 379 -10.96 -5.76 1.06
N GLN A 380 -11.21 -4.45 0.99
CA GLN A 380 -12.53 -3.88 0.76
C GLN A 380 -12.92 -3.81 -0.72
N ASP A 381 -14.21 -3.94 -1.02
CA ASP A 381 -14.73 -3.96 -2.39
C ASP A 381 -14.58 -2.59 -3.08
N ILE A 382 -13.68 -2.53 -4.05
CA ILE A 382 -13.39 -1.37 -4.91
C ILE A 382 -13.71 -1.66 -6.38
N GLY A 383 -14.47 -2.73 -6.66
CA GLY A 383 -14.78 -3.17 -8.02
C GLY A 383 -15.64 -2.19 -8.82
N LEU A 384 -16.32 -1.26 -8.15
CA LEU A 384 -17.17 -0.24 -8.75
C LEU A 384 -16.47 1.10 -9.03
N TRP A 385 -15.18 1.21 -8.71
CA TRP A 385 -14.41 2.41 -9.01
C TRP A 385 -14.28 2.66 -10.52
N ASP A 386 -14.51 3.91 -10.92
CA ASP A 386 -14.20 4.38 -12.28
C ASP A 386 -12.73 4.78 -12.36
N VAL A 387 -11.88 3.84 -12.79
CA VAL A 387 -10.43 4.05 -12.98
C VAL A 387 -10.07 4.48 -14.41
N SER A 388 -11.04 4.86 -15.23
CA SER A 388 -10.82 5.16 -16.67
C SER A 388 -9.88 6.34 -16.93
N SER A 389 -9.63 7.20 -15.94
CA SER A 389 -8.68 8.32 -16.05
C SER A 389 -7.25 7.98 -15.61
N VAL A 390 -7.06 6.83 -14.94
CA VAL A 390 -5.78 6.44 -14.33
C VAL A 390 -4.73 6.17 -15.41
N ARG A 391 -3.51 6.65 -15.15
CA ARG A 391 -2.34 6.51 -16.03
C ARG A 391 -1.26 5.59 -15.45
N SER A 392 -1.11 5.59 -14.13
CA SER A 392 -0.16 4.73 -13.43
C SER A 392 -0.86 3.95 -12.31
N MET A 393 -0.66 2.63 -12.32
CA MET A 393 -1.01 1.70 -11.25
C MET A 393 0.26 0.99 -10.73
N TRP A 394 1.43 1.61 -10.93
CA TRP A 394 2.71 1.07 -10.49
C TRP A 394 2.64 0.67 -9.02
N GLY A 395 2.90 -0.61 -8.72
CA GLY A 395 2.90 -1.12 -7.35
C GLY A 395 1.60 -0.92 -6.56
N MET A 396 0.44 -0.73 -7.19
CA MET A 396 -0.79 -0.35 -6.47
C MET A 396 -1.16 -1.32 -5.33
N PHE A 397 -0.95 -2.63 -5.54
CA PHE A 397 -1.16 -3.71 -4.56
C PHE A 397 0.11 -4.51 -4.31
N ASP A 398 1.27 -3.88 -4.48
CA ASP A 398 2.57 -4.50 -4.19
C ASP A 398 2.64 -4.92 -2.71
N GLU A 399 2.84 -6.22 -2.49
CA GLU A 399 2.83 -6.90 -1.19
C GLU A 399 1.55 -6.64 -0.36
N ALA A 400 0.40 -6.40 -1.02
CA ALA A 400 -0.91 -6.35 -0.38
C ALA A 400 -1.46 -7.78 -0.15
N TYR A 401 -0.91 -8.48 0.84
CA TYR A 401 -1.06 -9.94 0.99
C TYR A 401 -2.51 -10.45 1.07
N THR A 402 -3.47 -9.67 1.58
CA THR A 402 -4.88 -10.09 1.75
C THR A 402 -5.80 -9.69 0.62
N PHE A 403 -5.38 -8.77 -0.25
CA PHE A 403 -6.26 -8.19 -1.27
C PHE A 403 -6.67 -9.24 -2.31
N ASN A 404 -7.99 -9.44 -2.47
CA ASN A 404 -8.55 -10.39 -3.43
C ASN A 404 -9.96 -9.99 -3.91
N GLN A 405 -10.21 -8.68 -4.04
CA GLN A 405 -11.53 -8.17 -4.45
C GLN A 405 -11.67 -8.09 -5.97
N ASN A 406 -12.90 -8.32 -6.46
CA ASN A 406 -13.18 -8.39 -7.89
C ASN A 406 -13.07 -7.01 -8.56
N ILE A 407 -11.97 -6.82 -9.29
CA ILE A 407 -11.65 -5.62 -10.07
C ILE A 407 -11.73 -5.86 -11.59
N GLY A 408 -12.35 -6.95 -12.02
CA GLY A 408 -12.47 -7.31 -13.44
C GLY A 408 -13.26 -6.30 -14.28
N TYR A 409 -14.08 -5.45 -13.65
CA TYR A 409 -14.91 -4.43 -14.32
C TYR A 409 -14.19 -3.10 -14.57
N TRP A 410 -12.95 -2.95 -14.10
CA TRP A 410 -12.19 -1.72 -14.28
C TRP A 410 -11.86 -1.42 -15.74
N ASP A 411 -12.07 -0.17 -16.16
CA ASP A 411 -11.59 0.33 -17.45
C ASP A 411 -10.13 0.79 -17.31
N VAL A 412 -9.19 -0.11 -17.59
CA VAL A 412 -7.75 0.15 -17.56
C VAL A 412 -7.18 0.63 -18.91
N SER A 413 -8.02 0.96 -19.89
CA SER A 413 -7.59 1.29 -21.26
C SER A 413 -6.66 2.51 -21.39
N ASN A 414 -6.57 3.32 -20.34
CA ASN A 414 -5.75 4.51 -20.24
C ASN A 414 -4.47 4.32 -19.43
N VAL A 415 -4.31 3.18 -18.74
CA VAL A 415 -3.13 2.86 -17.93
C VAL A 415 -1.92 2.62 -18.84
N ARG A 416 -0.76 3.13 -18.41
CA ARG A 416 0.52 3.04 -19.12
C ARG A 416 1.51 2.13 -18.39
N ASP A 417 1.47 2.15 -17.07
CA ASP A 417 2.38 1.38 -16.22
C ASP A 417 1.59 0.54 -15.20
N MET A 418 1.79 -0.78 -15.28
CA MET A 418 1.28 -1.79 -14.34
C MET A 418 2.43 -2.56 -13.68
N SER A 419 3.65 -2.05 -13.76
CA SER A 419 4.81 -2.71 -13.15
C SER A 419 4.57 -2.84 -11.64
N TYR A 420 4.92 -4.00 -11.10
CA TYR A 420 4.75 -4.35 -9.68
C TYR A 420 3.30 -4.34 -9.16
N MET A 421 2.27 -4.17 -10.00
CA MET A 421 0.90 -3.93 -9.54
C MET A 421 0.39 -4.98 -8.54
N PHE A 422 0.76 -6.26 -8.71
CA PHE A 422 0.43 -7.38 -7.82
C PHE A 422 1.68 -8.16 -7.37
N TYR A 423 2.85 -7.51 -7.33
CA TYR A 423 4.07 -8.17 -6.85
C TYR A 423 3.84 -8.65 -5.41
N GLY A 424 4.07 -9.92 -5.11
CA GLY A 424 3.86 -10.49 -3.77
C GLY A 424 2.41 -10.40 -3.24
N ALA A 425 1.42 -10.06 -4.06
CA ALA A 425 0.01 -10.00 -3.68
C ALA A 425 -0.60 -11.42 -3.62
N SER A 426 -0.14 -12.20 -2.65
CA SER A 426 -0.27 -13.66 -2.62
C SER A 426 -1.69 -14.23 -2.56
N SER A 427 -2.69 -13.42 -2.18
CA SER A 427 -4.09 -13.86 -2.16
C SER A 427 -4.85 -13.55 -3.46
N PHE A 428 -4.28 -12.72 -4.35
CA PHE A 428 -5.00 -12.19 -5.51
C PHE A 428 -5.17 -13.25 -6.60
N ASP A 429 -6.42 -13.58 -6.95
CA ASP A 429 -6.78 -14.54 -8.01
C ASP A 429 -8.09 -14.15 -8.73
N GLN A 430 -8.31 -12.86 -8.94
CA GLN A 430 -9.55 -12.36 -9.55
C GLN A 430 -9.45 -12.29 -11.09
N ASP A 431 -10.54 -12.61 -11.77
CA ASP A 431 -10.63 -12.58 -13.23
C ASP A 431 -10.46 -11.13 -13.76
N ILE A 432 -9.33 -10.93 -14.44
CA ILE A 432 -8.94 -9.68 -15.11
C ILE A 432 -8.72 -9.89 -16.62
N GLY A 433 -9.17 -11.03 -17.16
CA GLY A 433 -8.98 -11.37 -18.57
C GLY A 433 -9.68 -10.41 -19.54
N SER A 434 -10.69 -9.69 -19.06
CA SER A 434 -11.45 -8.72 -19.85
C SER A 434 -10.83 -7.32 -19.94
N TRP A 435 -9.73 -7.06 -19.22
CA TRP A 435 -9.05 -5.78 -19.22
C TRP A 435 -8.49 -5.42 -20.61
N ASN A 436 -8.61 -4.15 -20.98
CA ASN A 436 -7.96 -3.61 -22.18
C ASN A 436 -6.59 -3.03 -21.82
N VAL A 437 -5.53 -3.83 -22.03
CA VAL A 437 -4.14 -3.45 -21.72
C VAL A 437 -3.34 -2.91 -22.92
N SER A 438 -4.00 -2.63 -24.06
CA SER A 438 -3.33 -2.17 -25.31
C SER A 438 -2.50 -0.88 -25.17
N SER A 439 -2.76 -0.09 -24.12
CA SER A 439 -2.03 1.14 -23.79
C SER A 439 -0.83 0.95 -22.88
N VAL A 440 -0.68 -0.23 -22.26
CA VAL A 440 0.34 -0.52 -21.25
C VAL A 440 1.70 -0.74 -21.94
N THR A 441 2.74 -0.11 -21.40
CA THR A 441 4.11 -0.24 -21.89
C THR A 441 5.03 -0.98 -20.91
N GLY A 442 4.72 -0.93 -19.60
CA GLY A 442 5.47 -1.62 -18.55
C GLY A 442 4.61 -2.62 -17.79
N MET A 443 5.05 -3.88 -17.74
CA MET A 443 4.46 -4.97 -16.96
C MET A 443 5.50 -5.68 -16.08
N ARG A 444 6.61 -4.99 -15.79
CA ARG A 444 7.71 -5.56 -15.02
C ARG A 444 7.20 -6.06 -13.68
N ALA A 445 7.49 -7.32 -13.37
CA ALA A 445 7.16 -7.95 -12.10
C ALA A 445 5.67 -7.86 -11.69
N MET A 446 4.74 -7.71 -12.64
CA MET A 446 3.32 -7.47 -12.34
C MET A 446 2.69 -8.55 -11.45
N PHE A 447 3.02 -9.83 -11.69
CA PHE A 447 2.53 -11.00 -10.93
C PHE A 447 3.67 -11.79 -10.29
N ALA A 448 4.83 -11.16 -10.13
CA ALA A 448 5.95 -11.84 -9.51
C ALA A 448 5.68 -12.07 -8.02
N ASP A 449 6.31 -13.09 -7.46
CA ASP A 449 6.27 -13.40 -6.04
C ASP A 449 7.64 -13.24 -5.40
N VAL A 450 7.65 -13.06 -4.08
CA VAL A 450 8.88 -12.94 -3.31
C VAL A 450 9.53 -14.33 -3.25
N PHE A 451 10.67 -14.49 -3.93
CA PHE A 451 11.44 -15.75 -3.94
C PHE A 451 11.52 -16.34 -2.53
N PRO A 452 11.07 -17.60 -2.31
CA PRO A 452 11.06 -18.22 -1.00
C PRO A 452 12.48 -18.58 -0.54
N ILE A 453 13.28 -17.59 -0.17
CA ILE A 453 14.60 -17.76 0.47
C ILE A 453 14.42 -18.24 1.94
N TYR A 454 13.19 -18.32 2.46
CA TYR A 454 12.92 -18.62 3.88
C TYR A 454 12.38 -20.03 4.18
N GLN A 455 12.26 -20.94 3.20
CA GLN A 455 11.64 -22.24 3.45
C GLN A 455 12.40 -23.18 4.42
N GLU A 456 13.72 -23.04 4.60
CA GLU A 456 14.44 -23.83 5.63
C GLU A 456 14.36 -23.25 7.05
N ILE A 457 14.09 -21.95 7.22
CA ILE A 457 14.11 -21.29 8.53
C ILE A 457 12.71 -21.29 9.17
N ALA A 458 11.66 -21.24 8.35
CA ALA A 458 10.27 -21.16 8.78
C ALA A 458 9.79 -22.41 9.55
N SER A 459 10.16 -23.61 9.10
CA SER A 459 9.62 -24.88 9.65
C SER A 459 9.88 -25.09 11.15
N SER A 460 10.93 -24.48 11.72
CA SER A 460 11.28 -24.62 13.13
C SER A 460 10.70 -23.52 14.05
N VAL A 461 10.22 -22.41 13.46
CA VAL A 461 9.69 -21.23 14.18
C VAL A 461 8.15 -21.13 14.06
N LEU A 462 7.55 -21.72 13.02
CA LEU A 462 6.14 -21.52 12.64
C LEU A 462 5.06 -22.14 13.53
N SER A 463 5.40 -22.95 14.54
CA SER A 463 4.38 -23.58 15.41
C SER A 463 3.76 -22.61 16.44
N THR A 464 4.25 -21.37 16.54
CA THR A 464 3.84 -20.42 17.59
C THR A 464 3.22 -19.11 17.10
N VAL A 465 3.10 -18.88 15.79
CA VAL A 465 2.50 -17.65 15.23
C VAL A 465 1.50 -18.04 14.15
N SER A 466 0.21 -18.12 14.50
CA SER A 466 -0.87 -18.49 13.56
C SER A 466 -0.96 -17.53 12.37
N ASP A 467 -0.63 -16.27 12.60
CA ASP A 467 -0.89 -15.18 11.66
C ASP A 467 0.28 -14.98 10.67
N LEU A 468 1.45 -15.58 10.96
CA LEU A 468 2.62 -15.54 10.08
C LEU A 468 2.62 -16.68 9.03
N ASN A 469 1.77 -17.70 9.21
CA ASN A 469 1.68 -18.84 8.30
C ASN A 469 1.12 -18.48 6.92
N ALA A 470 0.26 -17.45 6.85
CA ALA A 470 -0.28 -16.94 5.59
C ALA A 470 0.77 -16.13 4.83
N VAL A 471 1.56 -15.30 5.53
CA VAL A 471 2.59 -14.42 4.95
C VAL A 471 3.85 -15.19 4.52
N LEU A 472 4.22 -16.28 5.21
CA LEU A 472 5.47 -17.02 4.94
C LEU A 472 5.32 -18.26 4.04
N ASN A 473 4.08 -18.71 3.76
CA ASN A 473 3.79 -19.81 2.83
C ASN A 473 2.93 -19.36 1.64
N ALA A 474 2.71 -18.06 1.52
CA ALA A 474 2.02 -17.45 0.42
C ALA A 474 2.89 -17.62 -0.83
N THR A 475 2.54 -18.60 -1.67
CA THR A 475 2.99 -18.62 -3.05
C THR A 475 1.89 -17.97 -3.88
N SER A 476 2.26 -17.26 -4.95
CA SER A 476 1.29 -16.63 -5.84
C SER A 476 0.31 -17.69 -6.36
N VAL A 477 -0.96 -17.48 -6.05
CA VAL A 477 -2.07 -18.34 -6.48
C VAL A 477 -2.62 -17.94 -7.85
N PHE A 478 -2.17 -16.81 -8.39
CA PHE A 478 -2.71 -16.20 -9.59
C PHE A 478 -2.59 -17.14 -10.80
N ASN A 479 -3.74 -17.51 -11.38
CA ASN A 479 -3.79 -18.36 -12.57
C ASN A 479 -4.99 -18.05 -13.46
N GLN A 480 -5.36 -16.78 -13.59
CA GLN A 480 -6.52 -16.34 -14.37
C GLN A 480 -6.19 -16.17 -15.86
N ASP A 481 -7.18 -16.43 -16.73
CA ASP A 481 -7.01 -16.38 -18.19
C ASP A 481 -6.77 -14.94 -18.66
N ILE A 482 -5.59 -14.70 -19.20
CA ILE A 482 -5.14 -13.41 -19.75
C ILE A 482 -4.70 -13.55 -21.22
N GLY A 483 -5.04 -14.66 -21.88
CA GLY A 483 -4.61 -14.96 -23.24
C GLY A 483 -5.17 -14.00 -24.30
N LEU A 484 -6.21 -13.25 -23.95
CA LEU A 484 -6.86 -12.26 -24.84
C LEU A 484 -6.30 -10.83 -24.70
N TRP A 485 -5.32 -10.61 -23.82
CA TRP A 485 -4.69 -9.31 -23.66
C TRP A 485 -3.93 -8.87 -24.91
N ASP A 486 -4.12 -7.61 -25.29
CA ASP A 486 -3.31 -6.95 -26.32
C ASP A 486 -2.05 -6.35 -25.66
N VAL A 487 -0.96 -7.11 -25.69
CA VAL A 487 0.34 -6.73 -25.13
C VAL A 487 1.30 -6.11 -26.16
N SER A 488 0.81 -5.76 -27.35
CA SER A 488 1.64 -5.29 -28.49
C SER A 488 2.43 -3.99 -28.21
N SER A 489 2.02 -3.22 -27.19
CA SER A 489 2.69 -2.00 -26.75
C SER A 489 3.71 -2.21 -25.63
N VAL A 490 3.77 -3.41 -25.03
CA VAL A 490 4.64 -3.70 -23.88
C VAL A 490 6.09 -3.86 -24.35
N THR A 491 7.01 -3.18 -23.65
CA THR A 491 8.45 -3.23 -23.95
C THR A 491 9.26 -3.98 -22.88
N ASP A 492 8.76 -4.03 -21.64
CA ASP A 492 9.41 -4.67 -20.50
C ASP A 492 8.45 -5.66 -19.82
N MET A 493 8.78 -6.95 -19.93
CA MET A 493 8.11 -8.07 -19.25
C MET A 493 9.04 -8.76 -18.24
N SER A 494 10.13 -8.10 -17.87
CA SER A 494 11.09 -8.68 -16.93
C SER A 494 10.38 -9.02 -15.62
N TRP A 495 10.70 -10.20 -15.07
CA TRP A 495 10.13 -10.73 -13.83
C TRP A 495 8.60 -10.91 -13.81
N MET A 496 7.86 -10.71 -14.91
CA MET A 496 6.40 -10.59 -14.89
C MET A 496 5.68 -11.72 -14.12
N PHE A 497 6.16 -12.96 -14.21
CA PHE A 497 5.66 -14.15 -13.54
C PHE A 497 6.75 -14.86 -12.71
N ALA A 498 7.79 -14.16 -12.26
CA ALA A 498 8.84 -14.79 -11.47
C ALA A 498 8.24 -15.28 -10.13
N GLY A 499 8.44 -16.54 -9.77
CA GLY A 499 7.85 -17.17 -8.57
C GLY A 499 6.34 -17.42 -8.65
N ALA A 500 5.71 -17.23 -9.82
CA ALA A 500 4.30 -17.52 -10.01
C ALA A 500 4.05 -19.03 -10.17
N ASP A 501 4.18 -19.78 -9.07
CA ASP A 501 4.17 -21.25 -9.03
C ASP A 501 2.90 -21.88 -9.64
N ALA A 502 1.75 -21.19 -9.53
CA ALA A 502 0.46 -21.68 -10.01
C ALA A 502 0.17 -21.32 -11.48
N PHE A 503 0.88 -20.35 -12.06
CA PHE A 503 0.52 -19.75 -13.34
C PHE A 503 0.82 -20.70 -14.51
N ASN A 504 -0.20 -21.00 -15.32
CA ASN A 504 -0.08 -21.88 -16.49
C ASN A 504 -1.15 -21.61 -17.55
N GLN A 505 -1.54 -20.35 -17.75
CA GLN A 505 -2.56 -19.98 -18.75
C GLN A 505 -1.97 -19.78 -20.15
N ASP A 506 -2.76 -20.07 -21.18
CA ASP A 506 -2.34 -19.96 -22.57
C ASP A 506 -2.14 -18.50 -22.98
N ILE A 507 -0.89 -18.14 -23.24
CA ILE A 507 -0.43 -16.82 -23.68
C ILE A 507 0.27 -16.90 -25.05
N GLY A 508 0.12 -18.02 -25.77
CA GLY A 508 0.78 -18.25 -27.05
C GLY A 508 0.34 -17.32 -28.18
N LEU A 509 -0.78 -16.60 -27.99
CA LEU A 509 -1.34 -15.63 -28.93
C LEU A 509 -0.90 -14.18 -28.69
N TRP A 510 -0.13 -13.91 -27.65
CA TRP A 510 0.37 -12.57 -27.37
C TRP A 510 1.30 -12.06 -28.47
N ASP A 511 1.10 -10.80 -28.87
CA ASP A 511 2.02 -10.06 -29.72
C ASP A 511 3.14 -9.46 -28.86
N VAL A 512 4.25 -10.18 -28.73
CA VAL A 512 5.42 -9.75 -27.95
C VAL A 512 6.48 -9.06 -28.80
N SER A 513 6.16 -8.65 -30.04
CA SER A 513 7.14 -8.12 -31.00
C SER A 513 7.81 -6.79 -30.58
N SER A 514 7.21 -6.07 -29.64
CA SER A 514 7.76 -4.83 -29.05
C SER A 514 8.61 -5.06 -27.80
N VAL A 515 8.62 -6.27 -27.24
CA VAL A 515 9.32 -6.57 -25.97
C VAL A 515 10.82 -6.61 -26.21
N THR A 516 11.58 -5.90 -25.36
CA THR A 516 13.04 -5.88 -25.39
C THR A 516 13.67 -6.64 -24.22
N ASP A 517 12.96 -6.75 -23.10
CA ASP A 517 13.44 -7.40 -21.87
C ASP A 517 12.43 -8.47 -21.39
N MET A 518 12.89 -9.73 -21.37
CA MET A 518 12.17 -10.89 -20.82
C MET A 518 12.97 -11.56 -19.69
N SER A 519 13.96 -10.86 -19.13
CA SER A 519 14.79 -11.37 -18.06
C SER A 519 13.93 -11.82 -16.87
N TRP A 520 14.19 -13.01 -16.36
CA TRP A 520 13.46 -13.60 -15.22
C TRP A 520 11.94 -13.79 -15.41
N MET A 521 11.39 -13.61 -16.62
CA MET A 521 9.93 -13.54 -16.82
C MET A 521 9.13 -14.69 -16.20
N PHE A 522 9.64 -15.93 -16.27
CA PHE A 522 9.05 -17.14 -15.69
C PHE A 522 9.99 -17.84 -14.70
N ALA A 523 10.93 -17.09 -14.11
CA ALA A 523 11.88 -17.68 -13.17
C ALA A 523 11.16 -18.21 -11.94
N GLY A 524 11.20 -19.51 -11.66
CA GLY A 524 10.46 -20.14 -10.57
C GLY A 524 8.98 -20.37 -10.86
N ALA A 525 8.50 -20.19 -12.10
CA ALA A 525 7.12 -20.56 -12.45
C ALA A 525 7.02 -22.09 -12.64
N ASP A 526 6.97 -22.82 -11.53
CA ASP A 526 7.16 -24.28 -11.43
C ASP A 526 6.33 -25.11 -12.43
N VAL A 527 5.07 -24.76 -12.62
CA VAL A 527 4.11 -25.53 -13.43
C VAL A 527 3.89 -24.99 -14.83
N PHE A 528 4.51 -23.85 -15.17
CA PHE A 528 4.32 -23.20 -16.47
C PHE A 528 4.87 -24.05 -17.61
N ASN A 529 4.03 -24.37 -18.59
CA ASN A 529 4.40 -25.21 -19.73
C ASN A 529 3.53 -24.93 -20.98
N GLN A 530 3.18 -23.67 -21.22
CA GLN A 530 2.34 -23.27 -22.36
C GLN A 530 3.15 -23.00 -23.62
N ASP A 531 2.54 -23.28 -24.77
CA ASP A 531 3.18 -23.22 -26.08
C ASP A 531 3.43 -21.78 -26.54
N LEU A 532 4.70 -21.42 -26.71
CA LEU A 532 5.15 -20.07 -27.08
C LEU A 532 5.74 -20.00 -28.49
N ARG A 533 5.52 -21.03 -29.34
CA ARG A 533 6.21 -21.14 -30.64
C ARG A 533 5.94 -19.98 -31.61
N MET A 534 4.83 -19.27 -31.40
CA MET A 534 4.34 -18.18 -32.27
C MET A 534 4.81 -16.79 -31.85
N TRP A 535 5.48 -16.67 -30.70
CA TRP A 535 6.03 -15.41 -30.25
C TRP A 535 7.10 -14.88 -31.20
N ASP A 536 6.98 -13.60 -31.56
CA ASP A 536 8.02 -12.86 -32.26
C ASP A 536 8.94 -12.19 -31.23
N VAL A 537 10.06 -12.83 -30.93
CA VAL A 537 11.06 -12.33 -29.96
C VAL A 537 12.20 -11.58 -30.65
N SER A 538 12.04 -11.16 -31.91
CA SER A 538 13.12 -10.54 -32.70
C SER A 538 13.61 -9.19 -32.18
N SER A 539 12.87 -8.57 -31.25
CA SER A 539 13.25 -7.33 -30.56
C SER A 539 13.90 -7.55 -29.19
N VAL A 540 13.91 -8.78 -28.67
CA VAL A 540 14.39 -9.09 -27.31
C VAL A 540 15.91 -9.10 -27.27
N THR A 541 16.48 -8.36 -26.32
CA THR A 541 17.93 -8.31 -26.09
C THR A 541 18.36 -9.06 -24.81
N ASP A 542 17.47 -9.20 -23.83
CA ASP A 542 17.75 -9.91 -22.56
C ASP A 542 16.71 -11.01 -22.29
N MET A 543 17.20 -12.25 -22.14
CA MET A 543 16.45 -13.44 -21.75
C MET A 543 17.10 -14.16 -20.56
N ASN A 544 17.97 -13.48 -19.80
CA ASN A 544 18.65 -14.12 -18.70
C ASN A 544 17.63 -14.64 -17.68
N TRP A 545 17.88 -15.84 -17.15
CA TRP A 545 16.99 -16.50 -16.19
C TRP A 545 15.52 -16.69 -16.59
N MET A 546 15.14 -16.47 -17.86
CA MET A 546 13.73 -16.38 -18.28
C MET A 546 12.87 -17.56 -17.82
N PHE A 547 13.39 -18.79 -17.85
CA PHE A 547 12.72 -20.03 -17.41
C PHE A 547 13.49 -20.75 -16.29
N ALA A 548 14.36 -20.04 -15.57
CA ALA A 548 15.15 -20.65 -14.51
C ALA A 548 14.24 -21.16 -13.39
N GLY A 549 14.32 -22.44 -13.03
CA GLY A 549 13.43 -23.06 -12.04
C GLY A 549 12.01 -23.35 -12.54
N ALA A 550 11.67 -23.08 -13.80
CA ALA A 550 10.39 -23.50 -14.38
C ALA A 550 10.41 -25.02 -14.65
N TYR A 551 10.27 -25.83 -13.60
CA TYR A 551 10.55 -27.27 -13.63
C TYR A 551 9.75 -28.05 -14.68
N SER A 552 8.52 -27.62 -14.97
CA SER A 552 7.61 -28.28 -15.91
C SER A 552 7.79 -27.83 -17.37
N PHE A 553 8.56 -26.77 -17.62
CA PHE A 553 8.68 -26.18 -18.96
C PHE A 553 9.41 -27.13 -19.94
N ASN A 554 8.76 -27.44 -21.06
CA ASN A 554 9.30 -28.29 -22.12
C ASN A 554 8.75 -27.94 -23.51
N GLN A 555 8.57 -26.65 -23.81
CA GLN A 555 8.00 -26.20 -25.09
C GLN A 555 9.10 -25.82 -26.08
N ASP A 556 8.81 -26.01 -27.37
CA ASP A 556 9.77 -25.75 -28.46
C ASP A 556 9.93 -24.25 -28.69
N THR A 557 11.11 -23.73 -28.33
CA THR A 557 11.54 -22.34 -28.57
C THR A 557 12.53 -22.24 -29.73
N GLY A 558 12.87 -23.34 -30.42
CA GLY A 558 13.88 -23.36 -31.47
C GLY A 558 13.53 -22.52 -32.70
N SER A 559 12.24 -22.20 -32.91
CA SER A 559 11.78 -21.34 -34.00
C SER A 559 12.13 -19.86 -33.81
N TRP A 560 12.28 -19.40 -32.56
CA TRP A 560 12.47 -17.99 -32.20
C TRP A 560 13.66 -17.32 -32.89
N ASP A 561 13.48 -16.09 -33.35
CA ASP A 561 14.58 -15.26 -33.85
C ASP A 561 15.31 -14.60 -32.68
N VAL A 562 16.43 -15.20 -32.30
CA VAL A 562 17.26 -14.77 -31.18
C VAL A 562 18.51 -13.99 -31.64
N SER A 563 18.56 -13.54 -32.89
CA SER A 563 19.79 -13.04 -33.51
C SER A 563 20.42 -11.81 -32.87
N ILE A 564 19.65 -11.04 -32.09
CA ILE A 564 20.12 -9.83 -31.39
C ILE A 564 20.17 -10.00 -29.86
N VAL A 565 19.88 -11.19 -29.33
CA VAL A 565 19.90 -11.42 -27.88
C VAL A 565 21.34 -11.35 -27.38
N GLU A 566 21.57 -10.53 -26.37
CA GLU A 566 22.89 -10.28 -25.77
C GLU A 566 23.12 -11.18 -24.55
N ASP A 567 22.07 -11.48 -23.76
CA ASP A 567 22.16 -12.33 -22.56
C ASP A 567 21.08 -13.42 -22.51
N MET A 568 21.51 -14.67 -22.44
CA MET A 568 20.72 -15.88 -22.21
C MET A 568 21.26 -16.69 -21.02
N SER A 569 22.09 -16.07 -20.17
CA SER A 569 22.69 -16.76 -19.04
C SER A 569 21.60 -17.34 -18.14
N ARG A 570 21.77 -18.61 -17.78
CA ARG A 570 20.84 -19.37 -16.92
C ARG A 570 19.38 -19.39 -17.39
N MET A 571 19.11 -19.12 -18.67
CA MET A 571 17.75 -19.06 -19.22
C MET A 571 16.90 -20.29 -18.89
N TYR A 572 17.49 -21.49 -18.88
CA TYR A 572 16.80 -22.75 -18.56
C TYR A 572 17.41 -23.47 -17.36
N LEU A 573 18.12 -22.76 -16.48
CA LEU A 573 18.71 -23.33 -15.27
C LEU A 573 17.65 -24.06 -14.45
N GLY A 574 17.82 -25.35 -14.17
CA GLY A 574 16.86 -26.12 -13.38
C GLY A 574 15.52 -26.44 -14.07
N ALA A 575 15.32 -26.10 -15.35
CA ALA A 575 14.13 -26.49 -16.12
C ALA A 575 14.15 -28.01 -16.40
N SER A 576 13.83 -28.80 -15.38
CA SER A 576 14.10 -30.26 -15.34
C SER A 576 13.34 -31.09 -16.38
N SER A 577 12.24 -30.56 -16.91
CA SER A 577 11.46 -31.21 -17.98
C SER A 577 11.94 -30.84 -19.39
N LEU A 578 12.76 -29.80 -19.55
CA LEU A 578 13.18 -29.30 -20.85
C LEU A 578 14.05 -30.31 -21.57
N ASN A 579 13.60 -30.79 -22.73
CA ASN A 579 14.41 -31.65 -23.59
C ASN A 579 14.11 -31.40 -25.07
N GLN A 580 14.18 -30.13 -25.49
CA GLN A 580 13.88 -29.69 -26.86
C GLN A 580 15.13 -29.58 -27.72
N ASN A 581 14.94 -29.60 -29.05
CA ASN A 581 16.02 -29.43 -30.01
C ASN A 581 16.18 -27.94 -30.37
N LEU A 582 17.19 -27.28 -29.80
CA LEU A 582 17.43 -25.84 -30.01
C LEU A 582 18.54 -25.56 -31.02
N CYS A 583 18.93 -26.55 -31.84
CA CYS A 583 20.06 -26.44 -32.77
C CYS A 583 19.87 -25.41 -33.89
N ALA A 584 18.64 -24.95 -34.12
CA ALA A 584 18.37 -23.86 -35.07
C ALA A 584 19.04 -22.54 -34.65
N TRP A 585 19.23 -22.30 -33.35
CA TRP A 585 19.85 -21.08 -32.83
C TRP A 585 21.34 -20.96 -33.15
N ASN A 586 22.04 -22.07 -33.36
CA ASN A 586 23.45 -22.12 -33.78
C ASN A 586 23.75 -21.31 -35.06
N LYS A 587 22.74 -21.12 -35.93
CA LYS A 587 22.87 -20.32 -37.17
C LYS A 587 22.44 -18.86 -36.99
N LYS A 588 21.77 -18.53 -35.89
CA LYS A 588 21.19 -17.21 -35.62
C LYS A 588 22.09 -16.37 -34.73
N LEU A 589 22.80 -16.99 -33.78
CA LEU A 589 23.61 -16.31 -32.77
C LEU A 589 25.07 -16.19 -33.18
N ASN A 590 25.69 -15.08 -32.78
CA ASN A 590 27.15 -14.95 -32.76
C ASN A 590 27.68 -15.38 -31.38
N HIS A 591 28.24 -16.58 -31.30
CA HIS A 591 28.68 -17.21 -30.04
C HIS A 591 29.76 -16.42 -29.28
N SER A 592 30.42 -15.44 -29.90
CA SER A 592 31.39 -14.57 -29.20
C SER A 592 30.78 -13.32 -28.57
N GLU A 593 29.50 -13.04 -28.84
CA GLU A 593 28.82 -11.80 -28.43
C GLU A 593 27.63 -12.05 -27.49
N VAL A 594 27.14 -13.29 -27.39
CA VAL A 594 26.04 -13.67 -26.48
C VAL A 594 26.56 -14.33 -25.20
N TYR A 595 26.04 -13.92 -24.05
CA TYR A 595 26.28 -14.55 -22.76
C TYR A 595 25.35 -15.75 -22.55
N VAL A 596 25.91 -16.96 -22.40
CA VAL A 596 25.13 -18.21 -22.28
C VAL A 596 25.54 -19.07 -21.08
N GLU A 597 26.22 -18.46 -20.10
CA GLU A 597 26.72 -19.15 -18.91
C GLU A 597 25.58 -19.83 -18.12
N GLY A 598 25.73 -21.12 -17.83
CA GLY A 598 24.78 -21.89 -17.03
C GLY A 598 23.42 -22.09 -17.69
N MET A 599 23.29 -21.83 -19.00
CA MET A 599 22.00 -21.78 -19.68
C MET A 599 21.16 -23.06 -19.51
N PHE A 600 21.80 -24.23 -19.50
CA PHE A 600 21.15 -25.55 -19.40
C PHE A 600 21.54 -26.32 -18.13
N GLU A 601 22.22 -25.69 -17.18
CA GLU A 601 22.61 -26.33 -15.93
C GLU A 601 21.36 -26.88 -15.21
N ASP A 602 21.42 -28.09 -14.68
CA ASP A 602 20.32 -28.80 -14.01
C ASP A 602 19.00 -28.93 -14.82
N SER A 603 19.03 -28.71 -16.14
CA SER A 603 17.87 -28.92 -17.02
C SER A 603 17.70 -30.39 -17.45
N GLY A 604 16.56 -30.72 -18.07
CA GLY A 604 16.28 -32.03 -18.65
C GLY A 604 17.04 -32.35 -19.96
N CYS A 605 17.91 -31.44 -20.39
CA CYS A 605 18.60 -31.52 -21.67
C CYS A 605 19.54 -32.73 -21.73
N SER A 606 19.56 -33.41 -22.87
CA SER A 606 20.52 -34.50 -23.11
C SER A 606 21.99 -34.04 -23.07
N VAL A 607 22.24 -32.75 -23.32
CA VAL A 607 23.52 -32.06 -23.16
C VAL A 607 23.30 -30.83 -22.27
N PRO A 608 23.40 -30.96 -20.93
CA PRO A 608 23.09 -29.90 -19.98
C PRO A 608 24.28 -28.94 -19.73
N SER A 609 25.20 -28.81 -20.68
CA SER A 609 26.30 -27.86 -20.62
C SER A 609 25.96 -26.60 -21.41
N ASP A 610 26.72 -25.52 -21.19
CA ASP A 610 26.61 -24.32 -22.01
C ASP A 610 26.61 -24.62 -23.52
N PRO A 611 25.82 -23.87 -24.31
CA PRO A 611 25.72 -24.05 -25.75
C PRO A 611 27.10 -24.04 -26.43
N THR A 612 27.26 -24.93 -27.41
CA THR A 612 28.43 -24.96 -28.29
C THR A 612 27.98 -24.98 -29.74
N SER A 613 28.92 -24.88 -30.68
CA SER A 613 28.58 -24.99 -32.10
C SER A 613 28.01 -26.35 -32.53
N TYR A 614 28.03 -27.35 -31.64
CA TYR A 614 27.57 -28.73 -31.91
C TYR A 614 26.47 -29.21 -30.95
N ALA A 615 26.08 -28.41 -29.95
CA ALA A 615 25.08 -28.81 -28.98
C ALA A 615 24.30 -27.61 -28.44
N TRP A 616 22.97 -27.74 -28.48
CA TRP A 616 21.99 -26.77 -28.00
C TRP A 616 20.83 -27.56 -27.37
N CYS A 617 20.94 -27.86 -26.06
CA CYS A 617 20.14 -28.82 -25.29
C CYS A 617 20.24 -30.30 -25.77
N GLN A 618 20.30 -30.50 -27.09
CA GLN A 618 20.57 -31.76 -27.78
C GLN A 618 21.80 -31.63 -28.68
N VAL A 619 22.35 -32.78 -29.10
CA VAL A 619 23.43 -32.81 -30.10
C VAL A 619 22.87 -32.36 -31.46
N CYS A 620 23.54 -31.38 -32.07
CA CYS A 620 23.16 -30.87 -33.37
C CYS A 620 23.69 -31.77 -34.48
N SER A 621 22.82 -32.23 -35.37
CA SER A 621 23.22 -32.96 -36.56
C SER A 621 24.06 -32.04 -37.47
N ALA A 622 25.19 -32.57 -37.95
CA ALA A 622 26.14 -31.88 -38.82
C ALA A 622 25.56 -31.42 -40.17
#